data_AF-A0A947TYT4-F1
#
_entry.id   AF-A0A947TYT4-F1
#
_cell.length_a   1.000
_cell.length_b   1.000
_cell.length_c   1.000
_cell.angle_alpha   90.00
_cell.angle_beta   90.00
_cell.angle_gamma   90.00
#
_symmetry.space_group_name_H-M   'P 1'
#
loop_
_entity.id
_entity.type
_entity.pdbx_description
1 polymer ?
#
loop_
_entity_poly.entity_id
_entity_poly.type
_entity_poly.pdbx_seq_one_letter_code
_entity_poly.pdbx_strand_id
1 'polypeptide(L)' 'MSYNAPVKDMMFVLKELAGLDQVSQLPGCEDATEETVDAVLTENAKFTSEVVAPLNWSGDVEAANWKDGVV' A
#
# COMPACT_ATOMS: atom_id res chain seq x y z
N MET A 1 -8.73 7.56 14.86
CA MET A 1 -8.31 8.27 13.63
C MET A 1 -8.53 7.32 12.48
N SER A 2 -9.27 7.71 11.44
CA SER A 2 -9.41 6.90 10.23
C SER A 2 -8.29 7.28 9.26
N TYR A 3 -7.48 6.31 8.85
CA TYR A 3 -6.59 6.44 7.71
C TYR A 3 -7.40 6.29 6.43
N ASN A 4 -7.17 7.16 5.44
CA ASN A 4 -7.78 7.05 4.13
C ASN A 4 -6.67 7.18 3.09
N ALA A 5 -6.40 6.10 2.35
CA ALA A 5 -5.36 6.11 1.33
C ALA A 5 -5.81 6.96 0.11
N PRO A 6 -4.95 7.86 -0.41
CA PRO A 6 -5.28 8.70 -1.56
C PRO A 6 -5.08 7.95 -2.89
N VAL A 7 -5.83 6.86 -3.11
CA VAL A 7 -5.68 5.97 -4.27
C VAL A 7 -5.79 6.72 -5.61
N LYS A 8 -6.69 7.70 -5.69
CA LYS A 8 -6.87 8.53 -6.90
C LYS A 8 -5.60 9.30 -7.26
N ASP A 9 -4.96 9.92 -6.28
CA ASP A 9 -3.74 10.69 -6.50
C ASP A 9 -2.57 9.77 -6.83
N MET A 10 -2.50 8.59 -6.19
CA MET A 10 -1.50 7.56 -6.50
C MET A 10 -1.64 7.08 -7.96
N MET A 11 -2.86 6.77 -8.42
CA MET A 11 -3.09 6.38 -9.81
C MET A 11 -2.79 7.49 -10.80
N PHE A 12 -3.12 8.75 -10.47
CA PHE A 12 -2.74 9.89 -11.29
C PHE A 12 -1.22 9.97 -11.47
N VAL A 13 -0.46 9.86 -10.38
CA VAL A 13 1.01 9.89 -10.45
C VAL A 13 1.56 8.73 -11.28
N LEU A 14 1.03 7.52 -11.09
CA LEU A 14 1.49 6.35 -11.83
C LEU A 14 1.26 6.49 -13.34
N LYS A 15 0.11 7.01 -13.75
CA LYS A 15 -0.24 7.20 -15.16
C LYS A 15 0.48 8.38 -15.80
N GLU A 16 0.37 9.55 -15.18
CA GLU A 16 0.73 10.83 -15.82
C GLU A 16 2.19 11.22 -15.60
N LEU A 17 2.84 10.69 -14.55
CA LEU A 17 4.20 11.07 -14.17
C LEU A 17 5.19 9.91 -14.24
N ALA A 18 4.78 8.72 -13.79
CA ALA A 18 5.68 7.56 -13.68
C ALA A 18 5.68 6.65 -14.92
N GLY A 19 4.76 6.86 -15.87
CA GLY A 19 4.71 6.10 -17.12
C GLY A 19 4.31 4.64 -16.92
N LEU A 20 3.17 4.37 -16.26
CA LEU A 20 2.68 3.01 -16.00
C LEU A 20 2.64 2.12 -17.27
N ASP A 21 2.26 2.69 -18.41
CA ASP A 21 2.25 1.98 -19.69
C ASP A 21 3.64 1.52 -20.16
N GLN A 22 4.69 2.24 -19.78
CA GLN A 22 6.08 1.87 -20.09
C GLN A 22 6.55 0.78 -19.14
N VAL A 23 6.10 0.80 -17.89
CA VAL A 23 6.40 -0.22 -16.88
C VAL A 23 5.80 -1.57 -17.29
N SER A 24 4.55 -1.59 -17.79
CA SER A 24 3.91 -2.83 -18.23
C SER A 24 4.58 -3.48 -19.45
N GLN A 25 5.42 -2.75 -20.17
CA GLN A 25 6.20 -3.27 -21.29
C GLN A 25 7.56 -3.84 -20.89
N LEU A 26 7.97 -3.68 -19.62
CA LEU A 26 9.22 -4.24 -19.13
C LEU A 26 9.10 -5.76 -18.95
N PRO A 27 10.16 -6.53 -19.27
CA PRO A 27 10.15 -7.98 -19.07
C PRO A 27 9.87 -8.34 -17.60
N GLY A 28 8.82 -9.13 -17.35
CA GLY A 28 8.38 -9.52 -16.01
C GLY A 28 7.43 -8.54 -15.32
N CYS A 29 7.02 -7.47 -16.00
CA CYS A 29 6.05 -6.50 -15.49
C CYS A 29 4.75 -6.46 -16.33
N GLU A 30 4.52 -7.46 -17.17
CA GLU A 30 3.40 -7.50 -18.12
C GLU A 30 2.02 -7.40 -17.43
N ASP A 31 1.93 -7.89 -16.19
CA ASP A 31 0.72 -7.85 -15.36
C ASP A 31 0.50 -6.48 -14.68
N ALA A 32 1.44 -5.52 -14.79
CA ALA A 32 1.29 -4.16 -14.26
C ALA A 32 0.36 -3.29 -15.11
N THR A 33 -0.78 -3.85 -15.51
CA THR A 33 -1.82 -3.13 -16.24
C THR A 33 -2.51 -2.12 -15.33
N GLU A 34 -3.11 -1.09 -15.93
CA GLU A 34 -3.87 -0.08 -15.20
C GLU A 34 -4.94 -0.70 -14.27
N GLU A 35 -5.70 -1.66 -14.79
CA GLU A 35 -6.77 -2.33 -14.04
C GLU A 35 -6.20 -3.12 -12.85
N THR A 36 -5.12 -3.87 -13.07
CA THR A 36 -4.46 -4.64 -12.01
C THR A 36 -3.90 -3.72 -10.92
N VAL A 37 -3.27 -2.62 -11.31
CA VAL A 37 -2.68 -1.67 -10.36
C VAL A 37 -3.77 -0.96 -9.55
N ASP A 38 -4.87 -0.54 -10.19
CA ASP A 38 -6.01 0.08 -9.49
C ASP A 38 -6.65 -0.89 -8.48
N ALA A 39 -6.85 -2.15 -8.86
CA ALA A 39 -7.38 -3.18 -7.98
C ALA A 39 -6.47 -3.43 -6.78
N VAL A 40 -5.15 -3.53 -7.01
CA VAL A 40 -4.16 -3.73 -5.94
C VAL A 40 -4.13 -2.54 -4.99
N LEU A 41 -4.11 -1.32 -5.49
CA LEU A 41 -4.11 -0.12 -4.64
C LEU A 41 -5.41 0.01 -3.85
N THR A 42 -6.55 -0.34 -4.44
CA THR A 42 -7.86 -0.30 -3.77
C THR A 42 -7.94 -1.32 -2.63
N GLU A 43 -7.56 -2.57 -2.86
CA GLU A 43 -7.55 -3.57 -1.79
C GLU A 43 -6.49 -3.28 -0.72
N ASN A 44 -5.33 -2.74 -1.11
CA ASN A 44 -4.33 -2.29 -0.16
C ASN A 44 -4.83 -1.12 0.70
N ALA A 45 -5.56 -0.17 0.11
CA ALA A 45 -6.18 0.94 0.83
C ALA A 45 -7.18 0.43 1.87
N LYS A 46 -7.97 -0.60 1.54
CA LYS A 46 -8.87 -1.24 2.47
C LYS A 46 -8.11 -1.93 3.60
N PHE A 47 -7.13 -2.76 3.28
CA PHE A 47 -6.32 -3.47 4.28
C PHE A 47 -5.60 -2.50 5.24
N THR A 48 -4.98 -1.44 4.71
CA THR A 48 -4.28 -0.44 5.54
C THR A 48 -5.26 0.33 6.42
N SER A 49 -6.47 0.62 5.96
CA SER A 49 -7.48 1.33 6.74
C SER A 49 -8.16 0.44 7.80
N GLU A 50 -8.46 -0.82 7.48
CA GLU A 50 -9.23 -1.73 8.34
C GLU A 50 -8.36 -2.54 9.31
N VAL A 51 -7.11 -2.85 8.94
CA VAL A 51 -6.24 -3.75 9.71
C VAL A 51 -5.04 -3.01 10.28
N VAL A 52 -4.33 -2.25 9.46
CA VAL A 52 -3.06 -1.62 9.88
C VAL A 52 -3.31 -0.37 10.73
N ALA A 53 -4.14 0.55 10.28
CA ALA A 53 -4.39 1.82 10.96
C ALA A 53 -4.92 1.67 12.40
N PRO A 54 -5.79 0.69 12.72
CA PRO A 54 -6.20 0.45 14.11
C PRO A 54 -5.06 0.09 15.05
N LEU A 55 -4.02 -0.60 14.56
CA LEU A 55 -2.87 -1.02 15.36
C LEU A 55 -1.86 0.11 15.61
N ASN A 56 -1.98 1.23 14.90
CA ASN A 56 -1.01 2.32 14.95
C ASN A 56 -0.84 2.89 16.36
N TRP A 57 -1.95 3.14 17.07
CA TRP A 57 -1.90 3.72 18.42
C TRP A 57 -1.46 2.70 19.48
N SER A 58 -2.04 1.50 19.48
CA SER A 58 -1.66 0.49 20.46
C SER A 58 -0.20 0.06 20.30
N GLY A 59 0.28 -0.07 19.06
CA GLY A 59 1.68 -0.39 18.77
C GLY A 59 2.66 0.68 19.25
N ASP A 60 2.31 1.96 19.15
CA ASP A 60 3.12 3.08 19.67
C ASP A 60 3.17 3.08 21.20
N VAL A 61 2.03 2.79 21.85
CA VAL A 61 1.92 2.75 23.32
C VAL A 61 2.65 1.54 23.92
N GLU A 62 2.48 0.35 23.34
CA GLU A 62 3.02 -0.89 23.88
C GLU A 62 4.51 -1.09 23.58
N ALA A 63 4.97 -0.60 22.42
CA ALA A 63 6.32 -0.75 21.87
C ALA A 63 6.81 -2.21 21.76
N ALA A 64 7.77 -2.44 20.88
CA ALA A 64 8.43 -3.74 20.81
C ALA A 64 9.24 -3.97 22.11
N ASN A 65 9.14 -5.17 22.67
CA ASN A 65 9.93 -5.59 23.83
C ASN A 65 10.69 -6.88 23.51
N TRP A 66 11.85 -7.05 24.14
CA TRP A 66 12.62 -8.28 24.03
C TRP A 66 12.89 -8.81 25.42
N LYS A 67 12.59 -10.09 25.64
CA LYS A 67 12.80 -10.74 26.92
C LYS A 67 13.31 -12.16 26.74
N ASP A 68 14.51 -12.42 27.26
CA ASP A 68 15.13 -13.74 27.33
C ASP A 68 15.17 -14.49 25.98
N GLY A 69 15.44 -13.77 24.88
CA GLY A 69 15.52 -14.34 23.53
C GLY A 69 14.22 -14.28 22.72
N VAL A 70 13.11 -13.85 23.33
CA VAL A 70 11.80 -13.72 22.67
C VAL A 70 11.49 -12.27 22.33
N VAL A 71 10.96 -12.04 21.13
CA VAL A 71 10.46 -10.75 20.59
C VAL A 71 8.94 -10.79 20.55
#